data_AF-G3AEW8-F1
#
_entry.id   AF-G3AEW8-F1
#
_cell.length_a   1.000
_cell.length_b   1.000
_cell.length_c   1.000
_cell.angle_alpha   90.00
_cell.angle_beta   90.00
_cell.angle_gamma   90.00
#
_symmetry.space_group_name_H-M   'P 1'
#
loop_
_entity.id
_entity.type
_entity.pdbx_description
1 polymer ?
#
loop_
_entity_poly.entity_id
_entity_poly.type
_entity_poly.pdbx_seq_one_letter_code
_entity_poly.pdbx_strand_id
1 'polypeptide(L)'
;MTKEEKVMNNEERLRILSEVDNLQSQLNLLNQYDWVRHLPTIAVINDMNDYEELELKKQLSIEEIERLLRKHENWRRRLERLNNDIRESAQEQQFQEEISDDPDYQLSLPQLRTKRAKERRSRYGPVIKLRLTDDTYLIIDPLNTPKIIKGNALNINNGIKPKPKTEPEPEPEPTSQPNSPQKAPQTPMKMNGIVKLKLKPRGTPDNQQTSHTNTIENTPQPTPRRRRSRNKIRLEDITDINTIKLDPGDTNFVFGTCYEDIRAHLEGFQLPLRIKRLCNNTNN
;
A
#
# COMPACT_ATOMS: atom_id res chain seq x y z
N MET A 1 4.66 5.89 4.35
CA MET A 1 5.06 4.63 5.03
C MET A 1 5.89 5.02 6.24
N THR A 2 5.51 4.59 7.43
CA THR A 2 6.29 4.89 8.64
C THR A 2 7.56 4.06 8.63
N LYS A 3 8.61 4.53 9.30
CA LYS A 3 9.92 3.86 9.36
C LYS A 3 9.81 2.44 9.93
N GLU A 4 8.90 2.22 10.88
CA GLU A 4 8.64 0.95 11.55
C GLU A 4 8.04 -0.11 10.61
N GLU A 5 7.10 0.26 9.74
CA GLU A 5 6.48 -0.67 8.78
C GLU A 5 7.51 -1.26 7.81
N LYS A 6 8.50 -0.45 7.41
CA LYS A 6 9.62 -0.91 6.57
C LYS A 6 10.54 -1.89 7.32
N VAL A 7 10.78 -1.66 8.60
CA VAL A 7 11.63 -2.55 9.41
C VAL A 7 10.96 -3.92 9.57
N MET A 8 9.68 -3.95 9.95
CA MET A 8 8.94 -5.21 10.10
C MET A 8 8.90 -6.02 8.79
N ASN A 9 8.70 -5.36 7.65
CA ASN A 9 8.70 -6.04 6.34
C ASN A 9 10.07 -6.63 5.99
N ASN A 10 11.16 -5.94 6.36
CA ASN A 10 12.51 -6.47 6.13
C ASN A 10 12.81 -7.68 7.02
N GLU A 11 12.38 -7.68 8.27
CA GLU A 11 12.53 -8.82 9.18
C GLU A 11 11.76 -10.04 8.68
N GLU A 12 10.53 -9.85 8.22
CA GLU A 12 9.72 -10.91 7.63
C GLU A 12 10.39 -11.52 6.39
N ARG A 13 10.96 -10.67 5.51
CA ARG A 13 11.72 -11.13 4.34
C ARG A 13 12.95 -11.95 4.73
N LEU A 14 13.71 -11.50 5.73
CA LEU A 14 14.88 -12.23 6.22
C LEU A 14 14.49 -13.58 6.84
N ARG A 15 13.37 -13.63 7.58
CA ARG A 15 12.83 -14.89 8.10
C ARG A 15 12.47 -15.84 6.95
N ILE A 16 11.74 -15.37 5.94
CA ILE A 16 11.38 -16.19 4.77
C ILE A 16 12.62 -16.72 4.06
N LEU A 17 13.65 -15.89 3.85
CA LEU A 17 14.90 -16.33 3.24
C LEU A 17 15.62 -17.40 4.08
N SER A 18 15.66 -17.22 5.41
CA SER A 18 16.26 -18.22 6.30
C SER A 18 15.50 -19.55 6.30
N GLU A 19 14.17 -19.52 6.15
CA GLU A 19 13.35 -20.73 6.01
C GLU A 19 13.61 -21.42 4.67
N VAL A 20 13.74 -20.67 3.58
CA VAL A 20 14.09 -21.21 2.25
C VAL A 20 15.47 -21.87 2.26
N ASP A 21 16.46 -21.25 2.88
CA ASP A 21 17.80 -21.83 3.02
C ASP A 21 17.77 -23.13 3.86
N ASN A 22 16.97 -23.16 4.93
CA ASN A 22 16.78 -24.37 5.73
C ASN A 22 16.12 -25.49 4.92
N LEU A 23 15.08 -25.18 4.13
CA LEU A 23 14.43 -26.15 3.24
C LEU A 23 15.41 -26.70 2.19
N GLN A 24 16.26 -25.86 1.61
CA GLN A 24 17.31 -26.30 0.68
C GLN A 24 18.34 -27.19 1.36
N SER A 25 18.75 -26.86 2.60
CA SER A 25 19.65 -27.70 3.38
C SER A 25 19.04 -29.08 3.69
N GLN A 26 17.77 -29.13 4.10
CA GLN A 26 17.04 -30.37 4.35
C GLN A 26 16.90 -31.22 3.08
N LEU A 27 16.58 -30.60 1.94
CA LEU A 27 16.54 -31.28 0.64
C LEU A 27 17.88 -31.91 0.30
N ASN A 28 18.98 -31.18 0.51
CA ASN A 28 20.33 -31.69 0.27
C ASN A 28 20.67 -32.87 1.19
N LEU A 29 20.29 -32.82 2.48
CA LEU A 29 20.48 -33.93 3.42
C LEU A 29 19.68 -35.18 3.01
N LEU A 30 18.46 -35.01 2.49
CA LEU A 30 17.64 -36.14 2.00
C LEU A 30 18.16 -36.75 0.70
N ASN A 31 18.92 -35.99 -0.09
CA ASN A 31 19.55 -36.48 -1.32
C ASN A 31 20.90 -37.18 -1.09
N GLN A 32 21.48 -37.07 0.11
CA GLN A 32 22.71 -37.78 0.47
C GLN A 32 22.47 -39.28 0.71
N TYR A 33 23.54 -40.07 0.62
CA TYR A 33 23.49 -41.52 0.84
C TYR A 33 23.07 -41.90 2.28
N ASP A 34 23.28 -41.02 3.25
CA ASP A 34 22.95 -41.21 4.67
C ASP A 34 21.62 -40.57 5.09
N TRP A 35 20.70 -40.35 4.14
CA TRP A 35 19.39 -39.73 4.37
C TRP A 35 18.58 -40.36 5.52
N VAL A 36 18.75 -41.66 5.78
CA VAL A 36 18.07 -42.39 6.87
C VAL A 36 18.36 -41.77 8.24
N ARG A 37 19.54 -41.18 8.47
CA ARG A 37 19.90 -40.53 9.74
C ARG A 37 19.26 -39.16 9.90
N HIS A 38 19.02 -38.46 8.79
CA HIS A 38 18.50 -37.10 8.78
C HIS A 38 16.97 -37.06 8.71
N LEU A 39 16.35 -38.08 8.12
CA LEU A 39 14.89 -38.16 7.96
C LEU A 39 14.11 -38.01 9.28
N PRO A 40 14.49 -38.62 10.42
CA PRO A 40 13.76 -38.47 11.69
C PRO A 40 13.74 -37.03 12.22
N THR A 41 14.74 -36.22 11.87
CA THR A 41 14.82 -34.81 12.26
C THR A 41 13.84 -33.96 11.45
N ILE A 42 13.51 -34.39 10.23
CA ILE A 42 12.66 -33.65 9.28
C ILE A 42 11.21 -34.12 9.35
N ALA A 43 10.98 -35.43 9.42
CA ALA A 43 9.66 -36.06 9.36
C ALA A 43 9.46 -37.05 10.51
N VAL A 44 8.20 -37.18 10.95
CA VAL A 44 7.84 -38.15 11.99
C VAL A 44 7.77 -39.55 11.40
N ILE A 45 8.60 -40.46 11.92
CA ILE A 45 8.67 -41.87 11.52
C ILE A 45 7.94 -42.71 12.57
N ASN A 46 7.20 -43.75 12.16
CA ASN A 46 6.47 -44.62 13.09
C ASN A 46 7.32 -45.84 13.46
N ASP A 47 7.87 -46.53 12.46
CA ASP A 47 8.84 -47.61 12.66
C ASP A 47 10.14 -47.32 11.91
N MET A 48 11.27 -47.50 12.60
CA MET A 48 12.60 -47.22 12.04
C MET A 48 13.19 -48.45 11.34
N ASN A 49 12.55 -49.62 11.48
CA ASN A 49 12.96 -50.86 10.81
C ASN A 49 12.18 -51.12 9.51
N ASP A 50 11.08 -50.40 9.27
CA ASP A 50 10.30 -50.50 8.04
C ASP A 50 10.92 -49.64 6.93
N TYR A 51 11.71 -50.28 6.06
CA TYR A 51 12.40 -49.60 4.96
C TYR A 51 11.42 -49.01 3.92
N GLU A 52 10.28 -49.66 3.69
CA GLU A 52 9.28 -49.18 2.74
C GLU A 52 8.62 -47.89 3.26
N GLU A 53 8.28 -47.83 4.56
CA GLU A 53 7.78 -46.61 5.20
C GLU A 53 8.80 -45.46 5.09
N LEU A 54 10.08 -45.75 5.37
CA LEU A 54 11.15 -44.76 5.31
C LEU A 54 11.33 -44.19 3.90
N GLU A 55 11.36 -45.04 2.88
CA GLU A 55 11.51 -44.64 1.49
C GLU A 55 10.31 -43.81 1.00
N LEU A 56 9.09 -44.25 1.31
CA LEU A 56 7.88 -43.50 0.99
C LEU A 56 7.87 -42.12 1.66
N LYS A 57 8.21 -42.05 2.96
CA LYS A 57 8.27 -40.78 3.69
C LYS A 57 9.36 -39.87 3.19
N LYS A 58 10.51 -40.40 2.78
CA LYS A 58 11.57 -39.63 2.13
C LYS A 58 11.05 -38.99 0.85
N GLN A 59 10.42 -39.78 -0.02
CA GLN A 59 9.90 -39.29 -1.30
C GLN A 59 8.85 -38.20 -1.09
N LEU A 60 7.88 -38.41 -0.20
CA LEU A 60 6.86 -37.41 0.13
C LEU A 60 7.46 -36.14 0.73
N SER A 61 8.50 -36.27 1.57
CA SER A 61 9.18 -35.11 2.15
C SER A 61 9.92 -34.29 1.09
N ILE A 62 10.60 -34.96 0.16
CA ILE A 62 11.26 -34.30 -0.98
C ILE A 62 10.24 -33.54 -1.83
N GLU A 63 9.15 -34.20 -2.23
CA GLU A 63 8.10 -33.58 -3.06
C GLU A 63 7.46 -32.36 -2.38
N GLU A 64 7.21 -32.43 -1.08
CA GLU A 64 6.64 -31.31 -0.33
C GLU A 64 7.64 -30.15 -0.19
N ILE A 65 8.91 -30.42 0.11
CA ILE A 65 9.96 -29.39 0.16
C ILE A 65 10.10 -28.70 -1.21
N GLU A 66 10.15 -29.47 -2.30
CA GLU A 66 10.20 -28.91 -3.65
C GLU A 66 8.97 -28.07 -3.97
N ARG A 67 7.77 -28.51 -3.57
CA ARG A 67 6.52 -27.76 -3.74
C ARG A 67 6.59 -26.40 -3.02
N LEU A 68 7.11 -26.37 -1.80
CA LEU A 68 7.31 -25.13 -1.04
C LEU A 68 8.34 -24.21 -1.72
N LEU A 69 9.45 -24.76 -2.21
CA LEU A 69 10.46 -23.99 -2.95
C LEU A 69 9.89 -23.40 -4.26
N ARG A 70 9.12 -24.17 -5.03
CA ARG A 70 8.39 -23.69 -6.23
C ARG A 70 7.43 -22.56 -5.90
N LYS A 71 6.69 -22.68 -4.79
CA LYS A 71 5.77 -21.63 -4.32
C LYS A 71 6.52 -20.34 -3.96
N HIS A 72 7.67 -20.45 -3.30
CA HIS A 72 8.51 -19.30 -2.99
C HIS A 72 9.05 -18.61 -4.26
N GLU A 73 9.52 -19.38 -5.23
CA GLU A 73 9.98 -18.85 -6.52
C GLU A 73 8.86 -18.11 -7.28
N ASN A 74 7.65 -18.68 -7.31
CA ASN A 74 6.48 -18.01 -7.89
C ASN A 74 6.10 -16.71 -7.15
N TRP A 75 6.23 -16.69 -5.83
CA TRP A 75 6.06 -15.46 -5.04
C TRP A 75 7.13 -14.42 -5.37
N ARG A 76 8.40 -14.83 -5.46
CA ARG A 76 9.53 -13.95 -5.84
C ARG A 76 9.31 -13.31 -7.21
N ARG A 77 8.91 -14.10 -8.21
CA ARG A 77 8.58 -13.60 -9.57
C ARG A 77 7.43 -12.60 -9.56
N ARG A 78 6.37 -12.84 -8.80
CA ARG A 78 5.26 -11.88 -8.65
C ARG A 78 5.71 -10.57 -8.00
N LEU A 79 6.56 -10.66 -6.98
CA LEU A 79 7.12 -9.49 -6.31
C LEU A 79 8.02 -8.68 -7.26
N GLU A 80 8.83 -9.36 -8.07
CA GLU A 80 9.69 -8.72 -9.08
C GLU A 80 8.87 -8.00 -10.15
N ARG A 81 7.81 -8.62 -10.69
CA ARG A 81 6.88 -7.97 -11.62
C ARG A 81 6.29 -6.71 -11.01
N LEU A 82 5.74 -6.80 -9.79
CA LEU A 82 5.16 -5.65 -9.11
C LEU A 82 6.18 -4.52 -8.88
N ASN A 83 7.44 -4.85 -8.56
CA ASN A 83 8.49 -3.85 -8.42
C ASN A 83 8.85 -3.20 -9.76
N ASN A 84 8.83 -3.95 -10.86
CA ASN A 84 9.05 -3.43 -12.20
C ASN A 84 7.91 -2.51 -12.61
N ASP A 85 6.64 -2.89 -12.38
CA ASP A 85 5.46 -2.06 -12.65
C ASP A 85 5.53 -0.73 -11.87
N ILE A 86 5.98 -0.76 -10.62
CA ILE A 86 6.17 0.46 -9.81
C ILE A 86 7.26 1.35 -10.40
N ARG A 87 8.37 0.76 -10.87
CA ARG A 87 9.48 1.52 -11.47
C ARG A 87 9.07 2.14 -12.80
N GLU A 88 8.38 1.37 -13.64
CA GLU A 88 7.85 1.83 -14.92
C GLU A 88 6.85 2.97 -14.70
N SER A 89 5.90 2.81 -13.78
CA SER A 89 4.95 3.87 -13.41
C SER A 89 5.65 5.14 -12.90
N ALA A 90 6.73 5.00 -12.12
CA ALA A 90 7.48 6.13 -11.61
C ALA A 90 8.26 6.85 -12.73
N GLN A 91 8.80 6.10 -13.70
CA GLN A 91 9.51 6.65 -14.84
C GLN A 91 8.55 7.33 -15.83
N GLU A 92 7.38 6.74 -16.08
CA GLU A 92 6.32 7.35 -16.89
C GLU A 92 5.85 8.67 -16.27
N GLN A 93 5.67 8.74 -14.94
CA GLN A 93 5.31 9.98 -14.26
C GLN A 93 6.37 11.06 -14.43
N GLN A 94 7.66 10.71 -14.36
CA GLN A 94 8.75 11.66 -14.61
C GLN A 94 8.72 12.19 -16.05
N PHE A 95 8.52 11.31 -17.04
CA PHE A 95 8.39 11.71 -18.44
C PHE A 95 7.14 12.57 -18.69
N GLN A 96 6.04 12.27 -18.00
CA GLN A 96 4.80 13.02 -18.13
C GLN A 96 4.89 14.40 -17.46
N GLU A 97 5.65 14.54 -16.37
CA GLU A 97 5.98 15.86 -15.79
C GLU A 97 6.88 16.71 -16.72
N GLU A 98 7.77 16.10 -17.51
CA GLU A 98 8.59 16.84 -18.49
C GLU A 98 7.83 17.24 -19.76
N ILE A 99 6.78 16.52 -20.16
CA ILE A 99 6.01 16.79 -21.39
C ILE A 99 4.71 17.56 -21.12
N SER A 100 4.15 17.48 -19.91
CA SER A 100 2.93 18.17 -19.52
C SER A 100 3.25 19.56 -18.98
N ASP A 101 3.66 20.48 -19.85
CA ASP A 101 3.53 21.95 -19.69
C ASP A 101 2.03 22.34 -19.67
N ASP A 102 1.21 21.63 -18.89
CA ASP A 102 -0.19 21.94 -18.73
C ASP A 102 -0.27 23.14 -17.76
N PRO A 103 -0.57 24.35 -18.27
CA PRO A 103 -0.49 25.59 -17.49
C PRO A 103 -1.42 25.58 -16.26
N ASP A 104 -2.32 24.59 -16.19
CA ASP A 104 -3.23 24.35 -15.09
C ASP A 104 -2.55 23.90 -13.79
N TYR A 105 -1.39 23.25 -13.86
CA TYR A 105 -0.63 22.87 -12.67
C TYR A 105 0.16 24.03 -12.06
N GLN A 106 0.40 25.11 -12.81
CA GLN A 106 1.05 26.33 -12.32
C GLN A 106 0.05 27.31 -11.67
N LEU A 107 -1.24 27.11 -11.86
CA LEU A 107 -2.29 27.98 -11.32
C LEU A 107 -2.46 27.77 -9.81
N SER A 108 -2.47 28.87 -9.05
CA SER A 108 -2.75 28.83 -7.61
C SER A 108 -4.14 28.26 -7.31
N LEU A 109 -4.32 27.63 -6.14
CA LEU A 109 -5.62 27.07 -5.71
C LEU A 109 -6.82 28.02 -5.89
N PRO A 110 -6.72 29.35 -5.61
CA PRO A 110 -7.79 30.30 -5.89
C PRO A 110 -8.14 30.41 -7.38
N GLN A 111 -7.13 30.48 -8.26
CA GLN A 111 -7.32 30.58 -9.71
C GLN A 111 -7.91 29.28 -10.29
N LEU A 112 -7.50 28.13 -9.76
CA LEU A 112 -8.06 26.84 -10.15
C LEU A 112 -9.55 26.75 -9.79
N ARG A 113 -9.95 27.28 -8.62
CA ARG A 113 -11.35 27.36 -8.20
C ARG A 113 -12.18 28.24 -9.12
N THR A 114 -11.66 29.40 -9.55
CA THR A 114 -12.38 30.28 -10.48
C THR A 114 -12.48 29.67 -11.88
N LYS A 115 -11.40 29.06 -12.39
CA LYS A 115 -11.40 28.35 -13.68
C LYS A 115 -12.43 27.21 -13.70
N ARG A 116 -12.41 26.33 -12.69
CA ARG A 116 -13.39 25.23 -12.54
C ARG A 116 -14.81 25.75 -12.34
N ALA A 117 -15.00 26.88 -11.63
CA ALA A 117 -16.31 27.49 -11.50
C ALA A 117 -16.84 28.03 -12.83
N LYS A 118 -15.98 28.64 -13.65
CA LYS A 118 -16.32 29.12 -15.00
C LYS A 118 -16.67 27.95 -15.93
N GLU A 119 -15.85 26.91 -15.95
CA GLU A 119 -16.10 25.72 -16.76
C GLU A 119 -17.41 25.03 -16.36
N ARG A 120 -17.65 24.86 -15.07
CA ARG A 120 -18.94 24.34 -14.57
C ARG A 120 -20.11 25.19 -15.02
N ARG A 121 -19.99 26.52 -14.96
CA ARG A 121 -21.03 27.44 -15.41
C ARG A 121 -21.29 27.33 -16.90
N SER A 122 -20.25 27.11 -17.71
CA SER A 122 -20.38 26.89 -19.15
C SER A 122 -21.04 25.55 -19.48
N ARG A 123 -20.72 24.47 -18.75
CA ARG A 123 -21.25 23.12 -19.01
C ARG A 123 -22.68 22.92 -18.48
N TYR A 124 -22.96 23.40 -17.27
CA TYR A 124 -24.19 23.08 -16.54
C TYR A 124 -25.13 24.28 -16.33
N GLY A 125 -24.68 25.49 -16.68
CA GLY A 125 -25.46 26.71 -16.54
C GLY A 125 -25.18 27.52 -15.26
N PRO A 126 -25.80 28.72 -15.14
CA PRO A 126 -25.62 29.59 -13.99
C PRO A 126 -26.30 29.04 -12.72
N VAL A 127 -25.76 29.41 -11.56
CA VAL A 127 -26.40 29.15 -10.26
C VAL A 127 -27.63 30.05 -10.15
N ILE A 128 -28.80 29.44 -9.99
CA ILE A 128 -30.07 30.16 -9.89
C ILE A 128 -30.32 30.47 -8.42
N LYS A 129 -30.61 31.74 -8.12
CA LYS A 129 -31.02 32.18 -6.79
C LYS A 129 -32.45 32.70 -6.86
N LEU A 130 -33.37 31.97 -6.23
CA LEU A 130 -34.77 32.35 -6.16
C LEU A 130 -35.07 32.94 -4.79
N ARG A 131 -35.67 34.12 -4.76
CA ARG A 131 -36.18 34.73 -3.53
C ARG A 131 -37.56 34.14 -3.24
N LEU A 132 -37.72 33.53 -2.08
CA LEU A 132 -39.00 33.06 -1.55
C LEU A 132 -39.62 34.20 -0.70
N THR A 133 -40.43 33.86 0.30
CA THR A 133 -40.96 34.76 1.33
C THR A 133 -40.02 34.84 2.56
N ASP A 134 -40.13 35.91 3.35
CA ASP A 134 -39.44 36.10 4.64
C ASP A 134 -37.91 35.96 4.57
N ASP A 135 -37.29 36.77 3.71
CA ASP A 135 -35.84 36.84 3.49
C ASP A 135 -35.15 35.50 3.24
N THR A 136 -35.88 34.52 2.72
CA THR A 136 -35.36 33.19 2.44
C THR A 136 -35.02 33.05 0.95
N TYR A 137 -33.88 32.44 0.65
CA TYR A 137 -33.37 32.21 -0.69
C TYR A 137 -33.22 30.73 -0.97
N LEU A 138 -33.77 30.26 -2.09
CA LEU A 138 -33.49 28.95 -2.65
C LEU A 138 -32.33 29.07 -3.64
N ILE A 139 -31.20 28.45 -3.32
CA ILE A 139 -30.05 28.37 -4.22
C ILE A 139 -30.07 27.01 -4.91
N ILE A 140 -30.17 27.04 -6.23
CA ILE A 140 -30.11 25.87 -7.10
C ILE A 140 -28.79 25.94 -7.87
N ASP A 141 -27.88 25.04 -7.52
CA ASP A 141 -26.61 24.82 -8.22
C ASP A 141 -26.71 23.46 -8.92
N PRO A 142 -26.45 23.35 -10.23
CA PRO A 142 -26.67 22.11 -10.98
C PRO A 142 -25.89 20.88 -10.46
N LEU A 143 -24.83 21.07 -9.66
CA LEU A 143 -24.04 19.97 -9.11
C LEU A 143 -24.29 19.69 -7.63
N ASN A 144 -24.89 20.64 -6.93
CA ASN A 144 -25.14 20.51 -5.49
C ASN A 144 -26.64 20.37 -5.25
N THR A 145 -27.01 19.64 -4.20
CA THR A 145 -28.41 19.59 -3.80
C THR A 145 -28.91 21.01 -3.48
N PRO A 146 -30.14 21.38 -3.91
CA PRO A 146 -30.68 22.70 -3.69
C PRO A 146 -30.76 23.00 -2.20
N LYS A 147 -30.38 24.22 -1.81
CA LYS A 147 -30.31 24.64 -0.40
C LYS A 147 -31.13 25.90 -0.18
N ILE A 148 -31.86 25.89 0.93
CA ILE A 148 -32.63 27.04 1.41
C ILE A 148 -31.78 27.76 2.46
N ILE A 149 -31.53 29.06 2.25
CA ILE A 149 -30.70 29.88 3.13
C ILE A 149 -31.52 31.10 3.57
N LYS A 150 -31.55 31.38 4.87
CA LYS A 150 -32.17 32.59 5.44
C LYS A 150 -31.24 33.79 5.27
N GLY A 151 -31.78 34.96 4.96
CA GLY A 151 -31.05 36.16 4.51
C GLY A 151 -29.96 36.63 5.46
N ASN A 152 -30.15 36.44 6.76
CA ASN A 152 -29.16 36.79 7.77
C ASN A 152 -27.86 35.95 7.68
N ALA A 153 -27.91 34.75 7.11
CA ALA A 153 -26.74 33.86 6.98
C ALA A 153 -25.89 34.12 5.73
N LEU A 154 -26.41 34.85 4.72
CA LEU A 154 -25.68 35.11 3.48
C LEU A 154 -24.59 36.18 3.63
N ASN A 155 -24.68 37.05 4.64
CA ASN A 155 -23.69 38.10 4.90
C ASN A 155 -22.35 37.58 5.49
N ILE A 156 -22.25 36.30 5.86
CA ILE A 156 -21.08 35.78 6.60
C ILE A 156 -20.01 35.17 5.66
N ASN A 157 -20.38 34.71 4.46
CA ASN A 157 -19.47 33.94 3.59
C ASN A 157 -18.91 34.69 2.38
N ASN A 158 -19.40 35.89 2.08
CA ASN A 158 -18.74 36.78 1.14
C ASN A 158 -17.80 37.69 1.93
N GLY A 159 -16.63 37.17 2.30
CA GLY A 159 -15.53 37.91 2.95
C GLY A 159 -14.91 39.00 2.07
N ILE A 160 -15.72 39.73 1.32
CA ILE A 160 -15.37 41.07 0.84
C ILE A 160 -15.57 41.96 2.06
N LYS A 161 -14.53 42.06 2.90
CA LYS A 161 -14.45 43.19 3.84
C LYS A 161 -14.74 44.45 3.02
N PRO A 162 -15.69 45.31 3.42
CA PRO A 162 -15.86 46.59 2.77
C PRO A 162 -14.48 47.24 2.75
N LYS A 163 -13.97 47.52 1.54
CA LYS A 163 -12.72 48.24 1.34
C LYS A 163 -12.87 49.51 2.20
N PRO A 164 -12.05 49.73 3.25
CA PRO A 164 -12.11 50.97 3.99
C PRO A 164 -11.98 52.09 2.97
N LYS A 165 -12.86 53.10 3.05
CA LYS A 165 -12.78 54.30 2.23
C LYS A 165 -11.38 54.85 2.38
N THR A 166 -10.54 54.63 1.38
CA THR A 166 -9.22 55.25 1.25
C THR A 166 -9.49 56.74 1.09
N GLU A 167 -9.14 57.51 2.11
CA GLU A 167 -8.95 58.95 1.99
C GLU A 167 -8.07 59.25 0.77
N PRO A 168 -8.37 60.30 -0.01
CA PRO A 168 -7.53 60.70 -1.13
C PRO A 168 -6.19 61.21 -0.60
N GLU A 169 -5.16 60.37 -0.69
CA GLU A 169 -3.77 60.78 -0.47
C GLU A 169 -3.28 61.54 -1.73
N PRO A 170 -2.63 62.70 -1.58
CA PRO A 170 -2.30 63.62 -2.67
C PRO A 170 -1.25 63.07 -3.64
N GLU A 171 -1.36 63.52 -4.89
CA GLU A 171 -0.43 63.26 -5.99
C GLU A 171 1.05 63.47 -5.60
N PRO A 172 1.92 62.47 -5.82
CA PRO A 172 3.35 62.70 -5.88
C PRO A 172 3.80 62.99 -7.32
N GLU A 173 4.60 64.04 -7.44
CA GLU A 173 5.26 64.56 -8.64
C GLU A 173 6.14 63.51 -9.37
N PRO A 174 6.36 63.69 -10.69
CA PRO A 174 7.15 62.76 -11.49
C PRO A 174 8.65 62.93 -11.22
N THR A 175 9.26 61.98 -10.52
CA THR A 175 10.73 61.88 -10.43
C THR A 175 11.26 60.76 -11.34
N SER A 176 11.96 61.23 -12.37
CA SER A 176 12.94 60.62 -13.24
C SER A 176 13.72 59.41 -12.71
N GLN A 177 13.87 58.40 -13.57
CA GLN A 177 14.95 57.39 -13.51
C GLN A 177 16.33 58.09 -13.62
N PRO A 178 17.44 57.52 -13.10
CA PRO A 178 18.18 56.51 -13.89
C PRO A 178 18.97 55.42 -13.11
N ASN A 179 19.16 54.29 -13.79
CA ASN A 179 20.35 53.43 -13.86
C ASN A 179 20.89 52.61 -12.66
N SER A 180 20.98 51.28 -12.93
CA SER A 180 22.02 50.32 -12.50
C SER A 180 21.97 49.81 -11.05
N PRO A 181 22.33 48.53 -10.72
CA PRO A 181 23.65 47.94 -11.04
C PRO A 181 23.77 46.41 -11.28
N GLN A 182 24.85 46.08 -12.02
CA GLN A 182 25.89 45.06 -11.80
C GLN A 182 25.62 43.66 -11.20
N LYS A 183 26.31 42.71 -11.86
CA LYS A 183 27.18 41.63 -11.33
C LYS A 183 26.56 40.35 -10.77
N ALA A 184 26.80 39.28 -11.53
CA ALA A 184 26.93 37.90 -11.06
C ALA A 184 28.08 37.73 -10.04
N PRO A 185 27.96 36.75 -9.13
CA PRO A 185 29.11 36.01 -8.65
C PRO A 185 28.97 34.51 -8.93
N GLN A 186 30.04 33.98 -9.52
CA GLN A 186 30.37 32.57 -9.57
C GLN A 186 30.58 32.04 -8.14
N THR A 187 30.01 30.89 -7.80
CA THR A 187 30.40 30.12 -6.62
C THR A 187 31.11 28.83 -7.03
N PRO A 188 32.33 28.56 -6.52
CA PRO A 188 33.12 27.39 -6.87
C PRO A 188 32.73 26.15 -6.06
N MET A 189 33.01 25.00 -6.68
CA MET A 189 32.89 23.66 -6.13
C MET A 189 33.67 23.49 -4.82
N LYS A 190 33.07 22.80 -3.84
CA LYS A 190 33.79 22.16 -2.74
C LYS A 190 33.52 20.66 -2.77
N MET A 191 34.47 19.90 -3.30
CA MET A 191 34.71 18.53 -2.85
C MET A 191 35.28 18.58 -1.44
N ASN A 192 34.83 17.67 -0.56
CA ASN A 192 35.67 16.89 0.36
C ASN A 192 34.78 16.17 1.38
N GLY A 193 35.04 14.87 1.59
CA GLY A 193 34.42 14.12 2.68
C GLY A 193 34.69 12.62 2.65
N ILE A 194 35.96 12.21 2.69
CA ILE A 194 36.36 10.83 3.00
C ILE A 194 35.97 10.54 4.45
N VAL A 195 34.92 9.74 4.66
CA VAL A 195 34.51 9.27 5.98
C VAL A 195 35.32 8.02 6.34
N LYS A 196 36.32 8.18 7.21
CA LYS A 196 36.98 7.07 7.91
C LYS A 196 36.00 6.46 8.92
N LEU A 197 35.46 5.28 8.60
CA LEU A 197 34.70 4.47 9.55
C LEU A 197 35.65 3.80 10.54
N LYS A 198 35.54 4.21 11.80
CA LYS A 198 36.28 3.67 12.94
C LYS A 198 35.52 2.44 13.46
N LEU A 199 36.03 1.24 13.18
CA LEU A 199 35.55 0.00 13.79
C LEU A 199 35.76 0.06 15.32
N LYS A 200 34.68 -0.15 16.08
CA LYS A 200 34.76 -0.47 17.51
C LYS A 200 34.74 -2.00 17.70
N PRO A 201 35.56 -2.54 18.61
CA PRO A 201 35.60 -3.97 18.86
C PRO A 201 34.39 -4.45 19.69
N ARG A 202 34.10 -5.71 19.40
CA ARG A 202 33.11 -6.65 19.93
C ARG A 202 33.26 -6.81 21.44
N GLY A 203 32.18 -6.56 22.19
CA GLY A 203 32.06 -6.92 23.61
C GLY A 203 30.95 -7.94 23.78
N THR A 204 31.31 -9.13 24.26
CA THR A 204 30.41 -10.12 24.87
C THR A 204 29.84 -9.58 26.17
N PRO A 205 28.63 -10.02 26.57
CA PRO A 205 28.56 -10.63 27.91
C PRO A 205 27.61 -11.82 28.03
N ASP A 206 28.13 -12.86 28.67
CA ASP A 206 27.59 -13.65 29.78
C ASP A 206 26.07 -13.64 30.06
N ASN A 207 25.46 -14.78 29.71
CA ASN A 207 24.81 -15.73 30.62
C ASN A 207 24.54 -15.28 32.06
N GLN A 208 23.28 -14.92 32.38
CA GLN A 208 22.69 -15.15 33.71
C GLN A 208 21.21 -15.55 33.59
N GLN A 209 20.92 -16.71 34.19
CA GLN A 209 19.58 -17.21 34.52
C GLN A 209 18.88 -16.24 35.49
N THR A 210 17.62 -15.89 35.21
CA THR A 210 16.68 -15.47 36.27
C THR A 210 15.26 -15.97 35.98
N SER A 211 14.60 -16.30 37.07
CA SER A 211 13.35 -17.01 37.25
C SER A 211 12.09 -16.12 37.18
N HIS A 212 10.97 -16.80 36.91
CA HIS A 212 9.56 -16.39 36.95
C HIS A 212 9.13 -15.23 37.87
N THR A 213 8.20 -14.40 37.37
CA THR A 213 6.96 -13.99 38.06
C THR A 213 5.87 -13.58 37.05
N ASN A 214 4.65 -14.07 37.27
CA ASN A 214 3.44 -13.78 36.50
C ASN A 214 2.87 -12.40 36.87
N THR A 215 2.61 -11.55 35.87
CA THR A 215 1.81 -10.33 36.01
C THR A 215 0.71 -10.35 34.96
N ILE A 216 -0.53 -10.34 35.45
CA ILE A 216 -1.76 -10.25 34.65
C ILE A 216 -1.97 -8.79 34.29
N GLU A 217 -1.80 -8.42 33.02
CA GLU A 217 -2.15 -7.09 32.50
C GLU A 217 -3.35 -7.16 31.54
N ASN A 218 -4.35 -6.35 31.86
CA ASN A 218 -5.60 -6.18 31.13
C ASN A 218 -5.34 -5.59 29.73
N THR A 219 -5.71 -6.34 28.68
CA THR A 219 -5.62 -5.89 27.28
C THR A 219 -6.88 -5.11 26.87
N PRO A 220 -6.78 -3.89 26.31
CA PRO A 220 -7.94 -3.16 25.78
C PRO A 220 -8.40 -3.70 24.41
N GLN A 221 -9.72 -3.71 24.19
CA GLN A 221 -10.37 -4.20 22.97
C GLN A 221 -9.93 -3.45 21.70
N PRO A 222 -9.77 -4.14 20.55
CA PRO A 222 -9.47 -3.51 19.27
C PRO A 222 -10.71 -2.87 18.63
N THR A 223 -10.60 -1.58 18.29
CA THR A 223 -11.60 -0.84 17.50
C THR A 223 -11.70 -1.34 16.06
N PRO A 224 -12.89 -1.29 15.41
CA PRO A 224 -13.09 -1.83 14.07
C PRO A 224 -12.37 -1.02 12.98
N ARG A 225 -11.45 -1.70 12.25
CA ARG A 225 -10.77 -1.16 11.06
C ARG A 225 -11.78 -0.92 9.92
N ARG A 226 -11.86 0.34 9.48
CA ARG A 226 -12.62 0.81 8.31
C ARG A 226 -12.11 0.12 7.04
N ARG A 227 -12.89 -0.82 6.49
CA ARG A 227 -12.60 -1.49 5.20
C ARG A 227 -12.74 -0.47 4.06
N ARG A 228 -11.69 -0.32 3.25
CA ARG A 228 -11.74 0.43 1.99
C ARG A 228 -12.69 -0.30 1.03
N SER A 229 -13.73 0.40 0.60
CA SER A 229 -14.67 -0.06 -0.43
C SER A 229 -13.93 -0.26 -1.74
N ARG A 230 -13.67 -1.52 -2.12
CA ARG A 230 -13.33 -1.87 -3.50
C ARG A 230 -14.62 -1.88 -4.30
N ASN A 231 -14.60 -1.28 -5.49
CA ASN A 231 -15.73 -1.24 -6.43
C ASN A 231 -16.16 -2.68 -6.74
N LYS A 232 -17.23 -3.13 -6.06
CA LYS A 232 -17.91 -4.39 -6.39
C LYS A 232 -18.78 -4.09 -7.60
N ILE A 233 -18.33 -4.49 -8.77
CA ILE A 233 -19.20 -4.62 -9.94
C ILE A 233 -20.22 -5.71 -9.56
N ARG A 234 -21.50 -5.36 -9.51
CA ARG A 234 -22.55 -6.34 -9.23
C ARG A 234 -22.93 -7.01 -10.54
N LEU A 235 -23.35 -8.28 -10.48
CA LEU A 235 -23.76 -9.00 -11.70
C LEU A 235 -24.93 -8.34 -12.43
N GLU A 236 -25.73 -7.53 -11.72
CA GLU A 236 -26.82 -6.72 -12.29
C GLU A 236 -26.34 -5.56 -13.19
N ASP A 237 -25.07 -5.16 -13.10
CA ASP A 237 -24.50 -4.05 -13.88
C ASP A 237 -23.91 -4.50 -15.25
N ILE A 238 -23.90 -5.80 -15.54
CA ILE A 238 -23.34 -6.36 -16.78
C ILE A 238 -24.47 -6.55 -17.80
N THR A 239 -24.67 -5.57 -18.68
CA THR A 239 -25.75 -5.58 -19.68
C THR A 239 -25.41 -6.38 -20.95
N ASP A 240 -24.13 -6.61 -21.25
CA ASP A 240 -23.69 -7.30 -22.47
C ASP A 240 -22.76 -8.46 -22.16
N ILE A 241 -23.23 -9.69 -22.43
CA ILE A 241 -22.49 -10.95 -22.26
C ILE A 241 -21.21 -10.96 -23.11
N ASN A 242 -21.20 -10.24 -24.24
CA ASN A 242 -20.07 -10.18 -25.17
C ASN A 242 -18.91 -9.28 -24.69
N THR A 243 -19.07 -8.53 -23.60
CA THR A 243 -17.96 -7.75 -23.00
C THR A 243 -17.04 -8.60 -22.14
N ILE A 244 -17.44 -9.81 -21.79
CA ILE A 244 -16.64 -10.75 -21.02
C ILE A 244 -15.75 -11.55 -21.99
N LYS A 245 -14.57 -11.01 -22.30
CA LYS A 245 -13.52 -11.77 -22.99
C LYS A 245 -12.87 -12.73 -22.00
N LEU A 246 -13.27 -14.00 -22.04
CA LEU A 246 -12.55 -15.10 -21.40
C LEU A 246 -11.54 -15.61 -22.41
N ASP A 247 -10.30 -15.14 -22.31
CA ASP A 247 -9.22 -15.66 -23.15
C ASP A 247 -8.95 -17.12 -22.77
N PRO A 248 -9.05 -18.09 -23.69
CA PRO A 248 -8.91 -19.51 -23.39
C PRO A 248 -7.47 -19.92 -22.98
N GLY A 249 -6.52 -18.98 -22.95
CA GLY A 249 -5.16 -19.17 -22.47
C GLY A 249 -4.96 -18.93 -20.96
N ASP A 250 -5.88 -18.23 -20.29
CA ASP A 250 -5.83 -17.93 -18.85
C ASP A 250 -6.67 -18.93 -18.04
N THR A 251 -6.41 -20.22 -18.22
CA THR A 251 -7.21 -21.32 -17.63
C THR A 251 -7.16 -21.41 -16.11
N ASN A 252 -6.27 -20.66 -15.44
CA ASN A 252 -6.11 -20.71 -13.99
C ASN A 252 -6.96 -19.68 -13.23
N PHE A 253 -7.65 -18.76 -13.91
CA PHE A 253 -8.48 -17.74 -13.28
C PHE A 253 -9.94 -17.85 -13.71
N VAL A 254 -10.80 -18.18 -12.76
CA VAL A 254 -12.25 -18.15 -12.94
C VAL A 254 -12.83 -17.17 -11.92
N PHE A 255 -13.60 -16.18 -12.41
CA PHE A 255 -14.17 -15.09 -11.61
C PHE A 255 -13.16 -14.26 -10.79
N GLY A 256 -11.96 -14.03 -11.32
CA GLY A 256 -10.94 -13.20 -10.65
C GLY A 256 -10.30 -13.86 -9.42
N THR A 257 -10.51 -15.16 -9.22
CA THR A 257 -9.80 -15.97 -8.23
C THR A 257 -9.00 -17.07 -8.93
N CYS A 258 -7.75 -17.26 -8.50
CA CYS A 258 -6.91 -18.35 -8.97
C CYS A 258 -7.49 -19.68 -8.44
N TYR A 259 -7.54 -20.74 -9.26
CA TYR A 259 -8.01 -22.06 -8.79
C TYR A 259 -7.26 -22.57 -7.55
N GLU A 260 -5.97 -22.21 -7.44
CA GLU A 260 -5.11 -22.53 -6.29
C GLU A 260 -5.52 -21.81 -4.99
N ASP A 261 -6.29 -20.72 -5.08
CA ASP A 261 -6.75 -19.92 -3.94
C ASP A 261 -8.18 -20.28 -3.47
N ILE A 262 -8.89 -21.15 -4.20
CA ILE A 262 -10.19 -21.66 -3.80
C ILE A 262 -9.97 -22.67 -2.67
N ARG A 263 -10.28 -22.27 -1.43
CA ARG A 263 -10.26 -23.19 -0.28
C ARG A 263 -11.26 -24.32 -0.52
N ALA A 264 -10.78 -25.56 -0.54
CA ALA A 264 -11.63 -26.74 -0.62
C ALA A 264 -12.75 -26.68 0.44
N HIS A 265 -13.98 -26.98 0.02
CA HIS A 265 -15.15 -26.95 0.89
C HIS A 265 -15.00 -27.90 2.08
N LEU A 266 -15.49 -27.45 3.24
CA LEU A 266 -15.36 -28.02 4.58
C LEU A 266 -15.91 -29.44 4.80
N GLU A 267 -16.45 -30.11 3.78
CA GLU A 267 -17.03 -31.46 3.89
C GLU A 267 -16.35 -32.49 2.99
N GLY A 268 -15.04 -32.34 2.76
CA GLY A 268 -14.29 -33.32 1.97
C GLY A 268 -12.79 -33.24 2.09
N PHE A 269 -12.25 -33.19 3.32
CA PHE A 269 -10.97 -33.79 3.72
C PHE A 269 -10.77 -33.57 5.22
N GLN A 270 -10.85 -34.63 6.02
CA GLN A 270 -10.63 -34.55 7.47
C GLN A 270 -9.13 -34.55 7.75
N LEU A 271 -8.58 -33.43 8.22
CA LEU A 271 -7.17 -33.35 8.60
C LEU A 271 -6.87 -34.32 9.76
N PRO A 272 -5.69 -34.98 9.76
CA PRO A 272 -5.27 -35.87 10.84
C PRO A 272 -5.36 -35.20 12.22
N LEU A 273 -5.87 -35.94 13.21
CA LEU A 273 -6.19 -35.49 14.58
C LEU A 273 -5.09 -34.66 15.28
N ARG A 274 -3.83 -34.82 14.88
CA ARG A 274 -2.69 -34.06 15.44
C ARG A 274 -2.74 -32.56 15.08
N ILE A 275 -3.24 -32.19 13.90
CA ILE A 275 -3.32 -30.78 13.48
C ILE A 275 -4.49 -30.06 14.19
N LYS A 276 -5.56 -30.80 14.52
CA LYS A 276 -6.72 -30.26 15.25
C LYS A 276 -6.38 -29.79 16.68
N ARG A 277 -5.31 -30.32 17.30
CA ARG A 277 -4.86 -29.91 18.64
C ARG A 277 -4.04 -28.62 18.63
N LEU A 278 -3.38 -28.29 17.52
CA LEU A 278 -2.60 -27.03 17.40
C LEU A 278 -3.52 -25.81 17.28
N CYS A 279 -4.70 -25.96 16.68
CA CYS A 279 -5.66 -24.86 16.52
C CYS A 279 -6.50 -24.56 17.78
N ASN A 280 -6.51 -25.46 18.77
CA ASN A 280 -7.29 -25.29 20.00
C ASN A 280 -6.47 -24.78 21.20
N ASN A 281 -5.14 -24.63 21.05
CA ASN A 281 -4.27 -24.14 22.11
C ASN A 281 -4.10 -22.61 22.12
N THR A 282 -4.90 -21.86 21.36
CA THR A 282 -4.85 -20.38 21.34
C THR A 282 -5.91 -19.71 22.22
N ASN A 283 -6.70 -20.47 22.98
CA ASN A 283 -7.70 -19.94 23.92
C ASN A 283 -7.59 -20.58 25.32
N ASN A 284 -6.42 -20.49 25.94
CA ASN A 284 -6.24 -20.52 27.40
C ASN A 284 -5.01 -19.71 27.78
#